data_AF-A0A1B9E7N4-F1
#
_entry.id   AF-A0A1B9E7N4-F1
#
_cell.length_a   1.000
_cell.length_b   1.000
_cell.length_c   1.000
_cell.angle_alpha   90.00
_cell.angle_beta   90.00
_cell.angle_gamma   90.00
#
_symmetry.space_group_name_H-M   'P 1'
#
loop_
_entity.id
_entity.type
_entity.pdbx_description
1 polymer ?
#
loop_
_entity_poly.entity_id
_entity_poly.type
_entity_poly.pdbx_seq_one_letter_code
_entity_poly.pdbx_strand_id
1 'polypeptide(L)'
;MYSEQSIEVISKRIGWGKPQVDGFTINLVEAIENGTSKRNFQSFHQLVTIENVLAAVPDPNILDEEFNAKLAEIRDNATRAVLTLVIDLNPNSDLETDYSNSIITNSVLFDDAVGYKVAMSVLELFISTERKNFSERSAQMAISALKLEIEGWKNELGITVANGLGQKLNKAVKMASNRLFPTNPTVNNGKTW
;
A
#
# COMPACT_ATOMS: atom_id res chain seq x y z
N MET A 1 7.80 -8.22 -17.81
CA MET A 1 6.54 -7.43 -17.96
C MET A 1 5.37 -8.06 -17.21
N TYR A 2 4.25 -7.33 -17.05
CA TYR A 2 2.98 -7.83 -16.50
C TYR A 2 1.78 -7.14 -17.16
N SER A 3 0.61 -7.79 -17.15
CA SER A 3 -0.63 -7.32 -17.76
C SER A 3 -1.49 -6.46 -16.84
N GLU A 4 -2.39 -5.66 -17.42
CA GLU A 4 -3.42 -4.90 -16.70
C GLU A 4 -4.33 -5.82 -15.86
N GLN A 5 -4.60 -7.04 -16.34
CA GLN A 5 -5.34 -8.04 -15.56
C GLN A 5 -4.63 -8.39 -14.24
N SER A 6 -3.30 -8.41 -14.22
CA SER A 6 -2.54 -8.69 -13.00
C SER A 6 -2.72 -7.58 -11.96
N ILE A 7 -2.75 -6.32 -12.42
CA ILE A 7 -3.00 -5.15 -11.59
C ILE A 7 -4.43 -5.19 -11.05
N GLU A 8 -5.41 -5.48 -11.89
CA GLU A 8 -6.81 -5.60 -11.50
C GLU A 8 -7.02 -6.67 -10.42
N VAL A 9 -6.43 -7.86 -10.63
CA VAL A 9 -6.54 -8.96 -9.67
C VAL A 9 -5.95 -8.57 -8.32
N ILE A 10 -4.75 -7.97 -8.29
CA ILE A 10 -4.09 -7.61 -7.04
C ILE A 10 -4.80 -6.45 -6.34
N SER A 11 -5.15 -5.39 -7.08
CA SER A 11 -5.76 -4.19 -6.49
C SER A 11 -7.10 -4.50 -5.81
N LYS A 12 -7.84 -5.50 -6.29
CA LYS A 12 -9.12 -5.96 -5.71
C LYS A 12 -8.96 -6.92 -4.53
N ARG A 13 -7.74 -7.28 -4.12
CA ARG A 13 -7.54 -8.23 -3.02
C ARG A 13 -7.89 -7.66 -1.66
N ILE A 14 -7.54 -6.42 -1.38
CA ILE A 14 -7.75 -5.79 -0.06
C ILE A 14 -8.90 -4.79 -0.17
N GLY A 15 -9.84 -4.90 0.76
CA GLY A 15 -10.99 -4.00 0.84
C GLY A 15 -10.70 -2.77 1.69
N TRP A 16 -11.51 -1.73 1.54
CA TRP A 16 -11.49 -0.58 2.45
C TRP A 16 -12.19 -0.88 3.78
N GLY A 17 -13.06 -1.89 3.81
CA GLY A 17 -13.87 -2.24 4.96
C GLY A 17 -15.13 -1.37 5.07
N LYS A 18 -15.93 -1.64 6.10
CA LYS A 18 -17.16 -0.88 6.37
C LYS A 18 -16.85 0.43 7.08
N PRO A 19 -17.67 1.48 6.85
CA PRO A 19 -17.68 2.65 7.72
C PRO A 19 -17.88 2.23 9.19
N GLN A 20 -17.13 2.87 10.07
CA GLN A 20 -17.13 2.68 11.52
C GLN A 20 -18.01 3.70 12.24
N VAL A 21 -18.42 4.77 11.56
CA VAL A 21 -19.24 5.85 12.14
C VAL A 21 -20.70 5.71 11.70
N ASP A 22 -21.61 5.72 12.67
CA ASP A 22 -23.05 5.74 12.41
C ASP A 22 -23.44 7.02 11.65
N GLY A 23 -24.26 6.86 10.61
CA GLY A 23 -24.71 7.97 9.76
C GLY A 23 -23.72 8.38 8.67
N PHE A 24 -22.71 7.55 8.36
CA PHE A 24 -21.85 7.74 7.19
C PHE A 24 -22.70 7.76 5.91
N THR A 25 -22.59 8.84 5.12
CA THR A 25 -23.55 9.17 4.06
C THR A 25 -23.19 8.62 2.70
N ILE A 26 -21.92 8.27 2.46
CA ILE A 26 -21.45 7.79 1.16
C ILE A 26 -21.75 6.30 1.00
N ASN A 27 -22.43 5.94 -0.09
CA ASN A 27 -22.65 4.53 -0.43
C ASN A 27 -21.41 3.96 -1.12
N LEU A 28 -20.80 2.96 -0.50
CA LEU A 28 -19.65 2.26 -1.05
C LEU A 28 -20.11 1.13 -1.96
N VAL A 29 -19.41 0.95 -3.09
CA VAL A 29 -19.61 -0.21 -3.94
C VAL A 29 -19.03 -1.44 -3.25
N GLU A 30 -19.71 -2.59 -3.34
CA GLU A 30 -19.31 -3.83 -2.68
C GLU A 30 -17.86 -4.22 -2.97
N ALA A 31 -17.38 -4.02 -4.21
CA ALA A 31 -16.01 -4.33 -4.64
C ALA A 31 -14.93 -3.36 -4.10
N ILE A 32 -15.34 -2.25 -3.49
CA ILE A 32 -14.46 -1.30 -2.78
C ILE A 32 -14.45 -1.64 -1.29
N GLU A 33 -15.63 -1.90 -0.74
CA GLU A 33 -15.79 -2.31 0.66
C GLU A 33 -15.10 -3.64 0.95
N ASN A 34 -15.38 -4.66 0.13
CA ASN A 34 -14.98 -6.04 0.35
C ASN A 34 -13.93 -6.49 -0.70
N GLY A 35 -12.71 -6.75 -0.22
CA GLY A 35 -11.64 -7.33 -1.04
C GLY A 35 -11.68 -8.87 -1.03
N THR A 36 -11.14 -9.50 -2.08
CA THR A 36 -11.15 -10.98 -2.21
C THR A 36 -10.32 -11.70 -1.14
N SER A 37 -9.35 -11.04 -0.53
CA SER A 37 -8.55 -11.57 0.59
C SER A 37 -9.25 -11.50 1.94
N LYS A 38 -10.41 -10.82 2.03
CA LYS A 38 -11.14 -10.49 3.27
C LYS A 38 -10.35 -9.63 4.27
N ARG A 39 -9.20 -9.07 3.86
CA ARG A 39 -8.42 -8.11 4.64
C ARG A 39 -8.87 -6.70 4.33
N ASN A 40 -8.74 -5.82 5.33
CA ASN A 40 -9.08 -4.40 5.21
C ASN A 40 -7.83 -3.52 5.38
N PHE A 41 -7.77 -2.39 4.68
CA PHE A 41 -6.62 -1.47 4.74
C PHE A 41 -6.34 -0.91 6.15
N GLN A 42 -7.36 -0.79 7.00
CA GLN A 42 -7.21 -0.39 8.39
C GLN A 42 -6.26 -1.31 9.19
N SER A 43 -6.13 -2.59 8.80
CA SER A 43 -5.19 -3.53 9.45
C SER A 43 -3.71 -3.17 9.24
N PHE A 44 -3.41 -2.33 8.25
CA PHE A 44 -2.05 -1.87 7.95
C PHE A 44 -1.71 -0.56 8.67
N HIS A 45 -2.72 0.27 8.95
CA HIS A 45 -2.58 1.47 9.76
C HIS A 45 -3.95 1.96 10.26
N GLN A 46 -4.05 2.27 11.56
CA GLN A 46 -5.33 2.56 12.23
C GLN A 46 -6.09 3.76 11.65
N LEU A 47 -5.37 4.78 11.14
CA LEU A 47 -5.99 5.97 10.55
C LEU A 47 -6.52 5.75 9.13
N VAL A 48 -6.25 4.61 8.52
CA VAL A 48 -6.68 4.30 7.15
C VAL A 48 -8.11 3.76 7.22
N THR A 49 -9.04 4.69 7.43
CA THR A 49 -10.48 4.46 7.41
C THR A 49 -11.13 5.34 6.36
N ILE A 50 -12.34 4.97 5.95
CA ILE A 50 -13.05 5.62 4.86
C ILE A 50 -13.46 7.05 5.23
N GLU A 51 -13.82 7.25 6.50
CA GLU A 51 -14.18 8.56 7.05
C GLU A 51 -13.00 9.51 7.02
N ASN A 52 -11.82 9.03 7.43
CA ASN A 52 -10.61 9.87 7.43
C ASN A 52 -10.19 10.21 6.00
N VAL A 53 -10.32 9.26 5.07
CA VAL A 53 -10.07 9.53 3.64
C VAL A 53 -11.04 10.56 3.11
N LEU A 54 -12.35 10.42 3.35
CA LEU A 54 -13.37 11.40 2.95
C LEU A 54 -13.11 12.78 3.56
N ALA A 55 -12.73 12.83 4.83
CA ALA A 55 -12.40 14.06 5.53
C ALA A 55 -11.20 14.79 4.91
N ALA A 56 -10.25 14.05 4.32
CA ALA A 56 -9.05 14.60 3.69
C ALA A 56 -9.22 14.95 2.21
N VAL A 57 -10.25 14.43 1.53
CA VAL A 57 -10.58 14.80 0.15
C VAL A 57 -10.95 16.30 0.11
N PRO A 58 -10.42 17.09 -0.86
CA PRO A 58 -10.69 18.53 -0.91
C PRO A 58 -12.17 18.87 -1.04
N ASP A 59 -12.88 18.19 -1.93
CA ASP A 59 -14.30 18.43 -2.21
C ASP A 59 -15.22 17.86 -1.10
N PRO A 60 -15.97 18.71 -0.36
CA PRO A 60 -16.88 18.26 0.69
C PRO A 60 -18.16 17.63 0.17
N ASN A 61 -18.51 17.88 -1.09
CA ASN A 61 -19.74 17.40 -1.70
C ASN A 61 -19.47 16.30 -2.74
N ILE A 62 -18.31 15.64 -2.64
CA ILE A 62 -17.94 14.55 -3.53
C ILE A 62 -19.06 13.51 -3.57
N LEU A 63 -19.43 13.10 -4.78
CA LEU A 63 -20.51 12.13 -4.98
C LEU A 63 -20.01 10.71 -4.69
N ASP A 64 -20.95 9.81 -4.39
CA ASP A 64 -20.65 8.39 -4.12
C ASP A 64 -19.77 7.77 -5.20
N GLU A 65 -20.12 7.97 -6.48
CA GLU A 65 -19.37 7.43 -7.62
C GLU A 65 -17.93 7.97 -7.68
N GLU A 66 -17.77 9.27 -7.50
CA GLU A 66 -16.46 9.94 -7.54
C GLU A 66 -15.57 9.50 -6.37
N PHE A 67 -16.16 9.34 -5.18
CA PHE A 67 -15.43 8.87 -4.01
C PHE A 67 -15.01 7.41 -4.16
N ASN A 68 -15.88 6.53 -4.65
CA ASN A 68 -15.53 5.14 -4.95
C ASN A 68 -14.43 5.07 -6.03
N ALA A 69 -14.49 5.92 -7.06
CA ALA A 69 -13.44 6.03 -8.06
C ALA A 69 -12.10 6.48 -7.45
N LYS A 70 -12.12 7.44 -6.51
CA LYS A 70 -10.93 7.88 -5.78
C LYS A 70 -10.31 6.75 -4.96
N LEU A 71 -11.12 5.98 -4.23
CA LEU A 71 -10.67 4.82 -3.48
C LEU A 71 -10.08 3.73 -4.39
N ALA A 72 -10.66 3.54 -5.57
CA ALA A 72 -10.14 2.64 -6.60
C ALA A 72 -8.81 3.13 -7.19
N GLU A 73 -8.67 4.44 -7.42
CA GLU A 73 -7.45 5.06 -7.93
C GLU A 73 -6.28 4.87 -6.94
N ILE A 74 -6.51 5.11 -5.64
CA ILE A 74 -5.47 4.96 -4.61
C ILE A 74 -4.92 3.53 -4.59
N ARG A 75 -5.78 2.50 -4.62
CA ARG A 75 -5.34 1.10 -4.62
C ARG A 75 -4.65 0.70 -5.93
N ASP A 76 -5.11 1.23 -7.07
CA ASP A 76 -4.52 0.93 -8.38
C ASP A 76 -3.10 1.49 -8.47
N ASN A 77 -2.92 2.77 -8.10
CA ASN A 77 -1.63 3.43 -8.04
C ASN A 77 -0.66 2.72 -7.08
N ALA A 78 -1.15 2.32 -5.91
CA ALA A 78 -0.35 1.56 -4.95
C ALA A 78 0.07 0.19 -5.51
N THR A 79 -0.83 -0.49 -6.22
CA THR A 79 -0.57 -1.80 -6.84
C THR A 79 0.49 -1.70 -7.93
N ARG A 80 0.37 -0.72 -8.83
CA ARG A 80 1.36 -0.46 -9.88
C ARG A 80 2.74 -0.19 -9.29
N ALA A 81 2.81 0.69 -8.29
CA ALA A 81 4.05 0.99 -7.60
C ALA A 81 4.68 -0.27 -6.97
N VAL A 82 3.88 -1.11 -6.30
CA VAL A 82 4.38 -2.36 -5.69
C VAL A 82 4.85 -3.35 -6.74
N LEU A 83 4.11 -3.54 -7.83
CA LEU A 83 4.51 -4.45 -8.90
C LEU A 83 5.83 -4.03 -9.53
N THR A 84 6.01 -2.74 -9.81
CA THR A 84 7.28 -2.19 -10.30
C THR A 84 8.42 -2.38 -9.30
N LEU A 85 8.19 -2.18 -8.00
CA LEU A 85 9.22 -2.42 -6.98
C LEU A 85 9.59 -3.91 -6.83
N VAL A 86 8.62 -4.82 -6.97
CA VAL A 86 8.81 -6.27 -6.80
C VAL A 86 9.47 -6.90 -8.03
N ILE A 87 9.10 -6.45 -9.23
CA ILE A 87 9.50 -7.05 -10.50
C ILE A 87 10.58 -6.22 -11.15
N ASP A 88 10.24 -5.01 -11.60
CA ASP A 88 11.10 -4.21 -12.49
C ASP A 88 12.44 -3.82 -11.83
N LEU A 89 12.44 -3.68 -10.50
CA LEU A 89 13.67 -3.38 -9.74
C LEU A 89 14.40 -4.63 -9.20
N ASN A 90 13.87 -5.84 -9.43
CA ASN A 90 14.57 -7.06 -9.02
C ASN A 90 15.64 -7.42 -10.07
N PRO A 91 16.91 -7.60 -9.67
CA PRO A 91 18.00 -7.96 -10.58
C PRO A 91 17.84 -9.32 -11.27
N ASN A 92 16.99 -10.20 -10.74
CA ASN A 92 16.68 -11.51 -11.32
C ASN A 92 15.46 -11.47 -12.26
N SER A 93 14.82 -10.32 -12.43
CA SER A 93 13.71 -10.17 -13.37
C SER A 93 14.25 -10.05 -14.79
N ASP A 94 13.56 -10.70 -15.72
CA ASP A 94 13.78 -10.56 -17.16
C ASP A 94 12.64 -9.72 -17.75
N LEU A 95 13.00 -8.61 -18.38
CA LEU A 95 12.04 -7.67 -18.95
C LEU A 95 11.25 -8.28 -20.11
N GLU A 96 11.84 -9.24 -20.84
CA GLU A 96 11.22 -9.92 -21.97
C GLU A 96 10.22 -11.02 -21.55
N THR A 97 10.28 -11.45 -20.29
CA THR A 97 9.39 -12.48 -19.76
C THR A 97 8.09 -11.87 -19.24
N ASP A 98 6.94 -12.43 -19.63
CA ASP A 98 5.63 -12.09 -19.06
C ASP A 98 5.38 -12.87 -17.76
N TYR A 99 5.30 -12.15 -16.64
CA TYR A 99 5.07 -12.72 -15.32
C TYR A 99 3.61 -12.74 -14.89
N SER A 100 2.67 -12.33 -15.76
CA SER A 100 1.24 -12.18 -15.43
C SER A 100 0.65 -13.40 -14.72
N ASN A 101 0.85 -14.60 -15.27
CA ASN A 101 0.30 -15.83 -14.69
C ASN A 101 0.89 -16.13 -13.31
N SER A 102 2.20 -15.93 -13.13
CA SER A 102 2.88 -16.13 -11.86
C SER A 102 2.37 -15.16 -10.80
N ILE A 103 2.14 -13.90 -11.19
CA ILE A 103 1.60 -12.85 -10.33
C ILE A 103 0.17 -13.17 -9.91
N ILE A 104 -0.71 -13.50 -10.86
CA ILE A 104 -2.13 -13.81 -10.59
C ILE A 104 -2.23 -15.02 -9.67
N THR A 105 -1.50 -16.09 -9.97
CA THR A 105 -1.49 -17.33 -9.18
C THR A 105 -0.99 -17.10 -7.75
N ASN A 106 0.03 -16.25 -7.60
CA ASN A 106 0.64 -15.95 -6.30
C ASN A 106 0.24 -14.59 -5.74
N SER A 107 -0.97 -14.13 -6.07
CA SER A 107 -1.41 -12.76 -5.77
C SER A 107 -1.41 -12.42 -4.28
N VAL A 108 -1.54 -13.43 -3.40
CA VAL A 108 -1.40 -13.30 -1.93
C VAL A 108 -0.05 -12.70 -1.52
N LEU A 109 1.02 -12.95 -2.28
CA LEU A 109 2.37 -12.47 -1.95
C LEU A 109 2.47 -10.94 -1.89
N PHE A 110 1.57 -10.24 -2.60
CA PHE A 110 1.60 -8.80 -2.74
C PHE A 110 0.73 -8.09 -1.70
N ASP A 111 -0.15 -8.80 -1.00
CA ASP A 111 -1.15 -8.21 -0.09
C ASP A 111 -0.49 -7.27 0.93
N ASP A 112 0.61 -7.70 1.56
CA ASP A 112 1.27 -6.87 2.57
C ASP A 112 1.91 -5.62 1.98
N ALA A 113 2.59 -5.74 0.84
CA ALA A 113 3.24 -4.62 0.18
C ALA A 113 2.20 -3.60 -0.30
N VAL A 114 1.10 -4.06 -0.92
CA VAL A 114 0.01 -3.19 -1.36
C VAL A 114 -0.67 -2.52 -0.17
N GLY A 115 -0.95 -3.27 0.90
CA GLY A 115 -1.55 -2.72 2.11
C GLY A 115 -0.72 -1.61 2.75
N TYR A 116 0.60 -1.81 2.90
CA TYR A 116 1.49 -0.76 3.41
C TYR A 116 1.60 0.43 2.45
N LYS A 117 1.62 0.20 1.13
CA LYS A 117 1.71 1.28 0.15
C LYS A 117 0.44 2.14 0.13
N VAL A 118 -0.74 1.53 0.20
CA VAL A 118 -2.01 2.26 0.34
C VAL A 118 -2.02 3.06 1.64
N ALA A 119 -1.61 2.45 2.75
CA ALA A 119 -1.54 3.15 4.03
C ALA A 119 -0.65 4.40 3.96
N MET A 120 0.54 4.28 3.37
CA MET A 120 1.43 5.43 3.13
C MET A 120 0.77 6.50 2.27
N SER A 121 0.15 6.13 1.15
CA SER A 121 -0.53 7.09 0.25
C SER A 121 -1.69 7.83 0.92
N VAL A 122 -2.41 7.16 1.83
CA VAL A 122 -3.47 7.79 2.63
C VAL A 122 -2.88 8.76 3.66
N LEU A 123 -1.78 8.41 4.33
CA LEU A 123 -1.12 9.34 5.24
C LEU A 123 -0.51 10.55 4.50
N GLU A 124 0.04 10.33 3.30
CA GLU A 124 0.51 11.40 2.41
C GLU A 124 -0.65 12.33 1.98
N LEU A 125 -1.83 11.77 1.70
CA LEU A 125 -3.06 12.55 1.46
C LEU A 125 -3.42 13.41 2.70
N PHE A 126 -3.31 12.85 3.90
CA PHE A 126 -3.57 13.60 5.14
C PHE A 126 -2.56 14.72 5.41
N ILE A 127 -1.31 14.54 4.98
CA ILE A 127 -0.27 15.56 5.12
C ILE A 127 -0.46 16.69 4.10
N SER A 128 -0.96 16.36 2.91
CA SER A 128 -1.12 17.30 1.79
C SER A 128 -2.45 18.05 1.77
N THR A 129 -3.46 17.59 2.52
CA THR A 129 -4.77 18.24 2.54
C THR A 129 -4.69 19.61 3.23
N GLU A 130 -5.20 20.65 2.56
CA GLU A 130 -5.30 22.01 3.10
C GLU A 130 -6.57 22.21 3.94
N ARG A 131 -7.38 21.16 4.15
CA ARG A 131 -8.57 21.25 4.99
C ARG A 131 -8.18 21.63 6.41
N LYS A 132 -8.51 22.89 6.75
CA LYS A 132 -8.21 23.52 8.03
C LYS A 132 -8.79 22.71 9.18
N ASN A 133 -7.96 21.93 9.85
CA ASN A 133 -8.19 21.59 11.24
C ASN A 133 -7.78 22.80 12.09
N PHE A 134 -8.67 23.21 12.98
CA PHE A 134 -8.83 24.51 13.68
C PHE A 134 -7.67 24.98 14.59
N SER A 135 -6.41 24.61 14.36
CA SER A 135 -5.24 25.11 15.10
C SER A 135 -3.96 24.80 14.32
N GLU A 136 -3.32 25.83 13.76
CA GLU A 136 -2.11 25.70 12.92
C GLU A 136 -0.95 24.98 13.64
N ARG A 137 -0.83 25.11 14.97
CA ARG A 137 0.20 24.44 15.77
C ARG A 137 -0.11 22.97 16.04
N SER A 138 -1.38 22.63 16.28
CA SER A 138 -1.84 21.25 16.47
C SER A 138 -1.79 20.47 15.15
N ALA A 139 -2.11 21.12 14.02
CA ALA A 139 -2.01 20.53 12.69
C ALA A 139 -0.54 20.25 12.30
N GLN A 140 0.39 21.14 12.63
CA GLN A 140 1.81 20.94 12.31
C GLN A 140 2.48 19.85 13.17
N MET A 141 2.05 19.69 14.42
CA MET A 141 2.43 18.55 15.26
C MET A 141 1.83 17.24 14.74
N ALA A 142 0.59 17.27 14.23
CA ALA A 142 -0.02 16.11 13.58
C ALA A 142 0.73 15.70 12.30
N ILE A 143 1.12 16.66 11.45
CA ILE A 143 1.90 16.38 10.24
C ILE A 143 3.26 15.76 10.58
N SER A 144 3.97 16.30 11.58
CA SER A 144 5.25 15.73 12.02
C SER A 144 5.11 14.30 12.54
N ALA A 145 4.03 14.01 13.27
CA ALA A 145 3.73 12.67 13.75
C ALA A 145 3.42 11.70 12.59
N LEU A 146 2.63 12.13 11.60
CA LEU A 146 2.33 11.33 10.41
C LEU A 146 3.59 11.04 9.57
N LYS A 147 4.49 12.02 9.41
CA LYS A 147 5.78 11.79 8.76
C LYS A 147 6.63 10.78 9.52
N LEU A 148 6.65 10.86 10.84
CA LEU A 148 7.35 9.88 11.69
C LEU A 148 6.75 8.47 11.56
N GLU A 149 5.43 8.33 11.43
CA GLU A 149 4.76 7.03 11.16
C GLU A 149 5.20 6.42 9.82
N ILE A 150 5.37 7.26 8.79
CA ILE A 150 5.82 6.83 7.46
C ILE A 150 7.31 6.44 7.49
N GLU A 151 8.17 7.31 8.00
CA GLU A 151 9.63 7.18 7.91
C GLU A 151 10.24 6.32 9.03
N GLY A 152 9.57 6.22 10.18
CA GLY A 152 10.11 5.64 11.40
C GLY A 152 11.09 6.56 12.12
N TRP A 153 11.62 6.08 13.24
CA TRP A 153 12.58 6.83 14.06
C TRP A 153 14.00 6.28 13.89
N LYS A 154 14.96 7.19 13.67
CA LYS A 154 16.40 6.89 13.63
C LYS A 154 17.10 7.65 14.76
N ASN A 155 18.12 7.03 15.35
CA ASN A 155 18.96 7.70 16.35
C ASN A 155 20.02 8.60 15.68
N GLU A 156 20.82 9.29 16.50
CA GLU A 156 21.89 10.21 16.06
C GLU A 156 22.97 9.52 15.20
N LEU A 157 23.09 8.20 15.29
CA LEU A 157 24.02 7.39 14.50
C LEU A 157 23.40 6.90 13.17
N GLY A 158 22.18 7.32 12.84
CA GLY A 158 21.45 6.92 11.63
C GLY A 158 20.85 5.50 11.70
N ILE A 159 20.93 4.82 12.84
CA ILE A 159 20.37 3.49 13.05
C ILE A 159 18.87 3.61 13.29
N THR A 160 18.07 2.79 12.58
CA THR A 160 16.62 2.76 12.76
C THR A 160 16.28 2.09 14.09
N VAL A 161 15.57 2.81 14.96
CA VAL A 161 15.17 2.33 16.29
C VAL A 161 13.68 1.96 16.31
N ALA A 162 12.86 2.62 15.48
CA ALA A 162 11.47 2.23 15.25
C ALA A 162 11.19 2.19 13.75
N ASN A 163 10.65 1.07 13.28
CA ASN A 163 10.30 0.89 11.86
C ASN A 163 9.00 1.60 11.53
N GLY A 164 9.06 2.54 10.58
CA GLY A 164 7.89 3.14 9.97
C GLY A 164 7.26 2.25 8.89
N LEU A 165 6.21 2.76 8.25
CA LEU A 165 5.55 2.08 7.14
C LEU A 165 6.51 1.83 5.95
N GLY A 166 7.45 2.73 5.68
CA GLY A 166 8.43 2.58 4.60
C GLY A 166 9.32 1.33 4.78
N GLN A 167 9.82 1.08 5.98
CA GLN A 167 10.61 -0.12 6.28
C GLN A 167 9.76 -1.39 6.18
N LYS A 168 8.51 -1.35 6.64
CA LYS A 168 7.57 -2.48 6.53
C LYS A 168 7.25 -2.80 5.07
N LEU A 169 7.02 -1.78 4.24
CA LEU A 169 6.84 -1.90 2.79
C LEU A 169 8.07 -2.54 2.15
N ASN A 170 9.26 -2.02 2.41
CA ASN A 170 10.51 -2.56 1.84
C ASN A 170 10.72 -4.03 2.20
N LYS A 171 10.43 -4.42 3.45
CA LYS A 171 10.48 -5.81 3.88
C LYS A 171 9.46 -6.68 3.12
N ALA A 172 8.22 -6.22 3.00
CA ALA A 172 7.16 -6.93 2.30
C ALA A 172 7.48 -7.11 0.80
N VAL A 173 7.95 -6.04 0.13
CA VAL A 173 8.43 -6.07 -1.26
C VAL A 173 9.55 -7.09 -1.42
N LYS A 174 10.57 -7.06 -0.56
CA LYS A 174 11.67 -8.04 -0.61
C LYS A 174 11.19 -9.48 -0.41
N MET A 175 10.26 -9.70 0.50
CA MET A 175 9.67 -11.03 0.73
C MET A 175 8.86 -11.53 -0.48
N ALA A 176 8.02 -10.67 -1.07
CA ALA A 176 7.26 -10.99 -2.27
C ALA A 176 8.20 -11.30 -3.44
N SER A 177 9.19 -10.45 -3.64
CA SER A 177 10.18 -10.55 -4.72
C SER A 177 11.04 -11.81 -4.62
N ASN A 178 11.55 -12.14 -3.44
CA ASN A 178 12.32 -13.38 -3.23
C ASN A 178 11.49 -14.66 -3.42
N ARG A 179 10.17 -14.60 -3.15
CA ARG A 179 9.27 -15.74 -3.34
C ARG A 179 8.84 -15.90 -4.79
N LEU A 180 8.66 -14.78 -5.50
CA LEU A 180 8.35 -14.78 -6.93
C LEU A 180 9.57 -15.18 -7.78
N PHE A 181 10.77 -14.78 -7.35
CA PHE A 181 12.05 -15.07 -8.00
C PHE A 181 13.00 -15.77 -7.03
N PRO A 182 12.76 -17.07 -6.73
CA PRO A 182 13.63 -17.80 -5.81
C PRO A 182 15.05 -17.91 -6.38
N THR A 183 16.03 -17.46 -5.62
CA THR A 183 17.44 -17.69 -5.95
C THR A 183 17.76 -19.17 -5.71
N ASN A 184 18.08 -19.91 -6.77
CA ASN A 184 18.58 -21.27 -6.62
C ASN A 184 19.91 -21.22 -5.83
N PRO A 185 20.11 -22.06 -4.80
CA PRO A 185 21.40 -22.16 -4.14
C PRO A 185 22.42 -22.70 -5.14
N THR A 186 23.41 -21.88 -5.50
CA THR A 186 24.59 -22.34 -6.22
C THR A 186 25.42 -23.20 -5.27
N VAL A 187 25.25 -24.53 -5.37
CA VAL A 187 26.17 -25.46 -4.72
C VAL A 187 27.51 -25.36 -5.44
N ASN A 188 28.43 -24.61 -4.87
CA ASN A 188 29.80 -24.57 -5.33
C ASN A 188 30.42 -25.92 -4.96
N ASN A 189 30.33 -26.91 -5.85
CA ASN A 189 31.12 -28.14 -5.77
C ASN A 189 32.58 -27.78 -6.03
N GLY A 190 33.19 -27.09 -5.06
CA GLY A 190 34.63 -26.97 -4.96
C GLY A 190 35.16 -28.39 -4.90
N LYS A 191 35.82 -28.82 -5.97
CA LYS A 191 36.56 -30.07 -6.02
C LYS A 191 37.57 -30.07 -4.88
N THR A 192 37.23 -30.72 -3.76
CA THR A 192 38.20 -31.21 -2.80
C THR A 192 38.84 -32.45 -3.42
N TRP A 193 39.96 -32.26 -4.12
CA TRP A 193 40.98 -33.28 -4.35
C TRP A 193 42.28 -32.80 -3.71
#